data_AF-A0A975DP66-F1
#
_entry.id   AF-A0A975DP66-F1
#
_cell.length_a   1.000
_cell.length_b   1.000
_cell.length_c   1.000
_cell.angle_alpha   90.00
_cell.angle_beta   90.00
_cell.angle_gamma   90.00
#
_symmetry.space_group_name_H-M   'P 1'
#
loop_
_entity.id
_entity.type
_entity.pdbx_description
1 polymer ?
#
loop_
_entity_poly.entity_id
_entity_poly.type
_entity_poly.pdbx_seq_one_letter_code
_entity_poly.pdbx_strand_id
1 'polypeptide(L)'
;MSPWTRLVIALAGLFGASGVALAAMSAHVTGGASLMTAAQFLLFHAAALMGIIATCARLGRGRATLLVGGLAIALGTILFSGDLAARALMDVKLLGGSAPFGGVLMIVGWLDVAAVGLLAALKE
;
A
#
# COMPACT_ATOMS: atom_id res chain seq x y z
N MET A 1 -4.27 -9.25 -19.46
CA MET A 1 -4.20 -8.71 -18.08
C MET A 1 -5.52 -8.01 -17.75
N SER A 2 -6.05 -8.19 -16.54
CA SER A 2 -7.28 -7.50 -16.13
C SER A 2 -7.01 -5.99 -15.91
N PRO A 3 -8.04 -5.11 -16.00
CA PRO A 3 -7.89 -3.69 -15.69
C PRO A 3 -7.39 -3.46 -14.25
N TRP A 4 -7.86 -4.26 -13.29
CA TRP A 4 -7.44 -4.19 -11.90
C TRP A 4 -5.95 -4.49 -11.71
N THR A 5 -5.42 -5.49 -12.41
CA THR A 5 -3.97 -5.77 -12.39
C THR A 5 -3.16 -4.59 -12.92
N ARG A 6 -3.60 -3.95 -14.01
CA ARG A 6 -2.91 -2.76 -14.55
C ARG A 6 -2.93 -1.60 -13.56
N LEU A 7 -4.07 -1.38 -12.90
CA LEU A 7 -4.22 -0.36 -11.89
C LEU A 7 -3.26 -0.58 -10.71
N VAL A 8 -3.19 -1.80 -10.18
CA VAL A 8 -2.27 -2.12 -9.06
C VAL A 8 -0.81 -1.93 -9.45
N ILE A 9 -0.41 -2.30 -10.67
CA ILE A 9 0.95 -2.03 -11.17
C ILE A 9 1.22 -0.52 -11.23
N ALA A 10 0.29 0.26 -11.76
CA ALA A 10 0.43 1.72 -11.81
C ALA A 10 0.56 2.33 -10.42
N LEU A 11 -0.26 1.88 -9.46
CA LEU A 11 -0.20 2.32 -8.07
C LEU A 11 1.13 1.93 -7.40
N ALA A 12 1.63 0.71 -7.64
CA ALA A 12 2.92 0.29 -7.11
C ALA A 12 4.07 1.17 -7.62
N GLY A 13 4.07 1.51 -8.91
CA GLY A 13 5.05 2.43 -9.49
C GLY A 13 4.96 3.83 -8.89
N LEU A 14 3.75 4.37 -8.74
CA LEU A 14 3.52 5.66 -8.10
C LEU A 14 3.96 5.65 -6.63
N PHE A 15 3.71 4.59 -5.89
CA PHE A 15 4.18 4.46 -4.51
C PHE A 15 5.69 4.41 -4.41
N GLY A 16 6.36 3.70 -5.32
CA GLY A 16 7.82 3.70 -5.41
C GLY A 16 8.37 5.12 -5.61
N ALA A 17 7.85 5.83 -6.61
CA ALA A 17 8.27 7.19 -6.92
C ALA A 17 7.99 8.17 -5.76
N SER A 18 6.77 8.17 -5.23
CA SER A 18 6.37 9.00 -4.10
C SER A 18 7.17 8.67 -2.83
N GLY A 19 7.41 7.39 -2.56
CA GLY A 19 8.19 6.95 -1.41
C GLY A 19 9.63 7.46 -1.45
N VAL A 20 10.30 7.38 -2.60
CA VAL A 20 11.64 7.96 -2.78
C VAL A 20 11.61 9.48 -2.58
N ALA A 21 10.62 10.16 -3.16
CA ALA A 21 10.48 11.61 -3.01
C ALA A 21 10.25 12.03 -1.55
N LEU A 22 9.36 11.35 -0.82
CA LEU A 22 9.11 11.63 0.59
C LEU A 22 10.34 11.33 1.46
N ALA A 23 11.08 10.25 1.18
CA ALA A 23 12.31 9.94 1.89
C ALA A 23 13.37 11.03 1.69
N ALA A 24 13.56 11.51 0.45
CA ALA A 24 14.47 12.61 0.16
C ALA A 24 14.06 13.91 0.89
N MET A 25 12.77 14.26 0.85
CA MET A 25 12.27 15.44 1.57
C MET A 25 12.45 15.34 3.08
N SER A 26 12.27 14.14 3.66
CA SER A 26 12.42 13.94 5.10
C SER A 26 13.82 14.27 5.64
N ALA A 27 14.85 14.18 4.79
CA ALA A 27 16.23 14.54 5.16
C ALA A 27 16.47 16.06 5.24
N HIS A 28 15.64 16.86 4.58
CA HIS A 28 15.77 18.31 4.51
C HIS A 28 14.78 19.07 5.40
N VAL A 29 13.67 18.43 5.79
CA VAL A 29 12.64 19.03 6.65
C VAL A 29 12.95 18.77 8.12
N THR A 30 12.99 19.83 8.94
CA THR A 30 13.08 19.73 10.40
C THR A 30 11.86 18.98 10.95
N GLY A 31 12.09 17.90 11.70
CA GLY A 31 11.00 17.04 12.20
C GLY A 31 10.43 16.09 11.14
N GLY A 32 11.17 15.79 10.06
CA GLY A 32 10.76 14.92 8.96
C GLY A 32 10.46 13.45 9.28
N ALA A 33 10.38 13.05 10.55
CA ALA A 33 10.09 11.68 10.97
C ALA A 33 8.75 11.17 10.41
N SER A 34 7.70 12.00 10.43
CA SER A 34 6.39 11.65 9.84
C SER A 34 6.49 11.41 8.31
N LEU A 35 7.29 12.22 7.60
CA LEU A 35 7.54 12.03 6.17
C LEU A 35 8.32 10.74 5.90
N MET A 36 9.32 10.44 6.73
CA MET A 36 10.06 9.19 6.62
C MET A 36 9.15 7.98 6.86
N THR A 37 8.23 8.04 7.84
CA THR A 37 7.22 6.99 8.04
C THR A 37 6.31 6.86 6.82
N ALA A 38 5.78 7.95 6.28
CA ALA A 38 4.96 7.92 5.06
C ALA A 38 5.73 7.31 3.87
N ALA A 39 7.01 7.67 3.71
CA ALA A 39 7.91 7.15 2.69
C ALA A 39 8.10 5.63 2.80
N GLN A 40 8.42 5.15 4.00
CA GLN A 40 8.59 3.72 4.27
C GLN A 40 7.33 2.93 3.95
N PHE A 41 6.16 3.41 4.38
CA PHE A 41 4.89 2.77 4.06
C PHE A 41 4.64 2.73 2.55
N LEU A 42 4.94 3.79 1.80
CA LEU A 42 4.83 3.78 0.33
C LEU A 42 5.78 2.76 -0.30
N LEU A 43 7.07 2.77 0.07
CA LEU A 43 8.08 1.89 -0.51
C LEU A 43 7.81 0.40 -0.21
N PHE A 44 7.47 0.06 1.03
CA PHE A 44 7.16 -1.32 1.41
C PHE A 44 5.91 -1.83 0.70
N HIS A 45 4.87 -1.00 0.60
CA HIS A 45 3.66 -1.43 -0.09
C HIS A 45 3.81 -1.42 -1.62
N ALA A 46 4.68 -0.59 -2.20
CA ALA A 46 5.05 -0.71 -3.62
C ALA A 46 5.61 -2.11 -3.93
N ALA A 47 6.57 -2.58 -3.14
CA ALA A 47 7.14 -3.91 -3.28
C ALA A 47 6.10 -5.01 -3.03
N ALA A 48 5.26 -4.85 -2.00
CA ALA A 48 4.19 -5.80 -1.69
C ALA A 48 3.18 -5.94 -2.85
N LEU A 49 2.74 -4.82 -3.44
CA LEU A 49 1.81 -4.82 -4.57
C LEU A 49 2.40 -5.51 -5.80
N MET A 50 3.69 -5.27 -6.08
CA MET A 50 4.39 -5.99 -7.15
C MET A 50 4.46 -7.51 -6.87
N GLY A 51 4.73 -7.90 -5.62
CA GLY A 51 4.69 -9.29 -5.19
C GLY A 51 3.30 -9.92 -5.35
N ILE A 52 2.24 -9.23 -4.94
CA ILE A 52 0.85 -9.66 -5.08
C ILE A 52 0.51 -9.90 -6.56
N ILE A 53 0.90 -9.00 -7.46
CA ILE A 53 0.65 -9.17 -8.90
C ILE A 53 1.45 -10.33 -9.49
N ALA A 54 2.71 -10.50 -9.09
CA ALA A 54 3.52 -11.63 -9.52
C ALA A 54 2.90 -12.98 -9.08
N THR A 55 2.39 -13.07 -7.84
CA THR A 55 1.70 -14.25 -7.33
C THR A 55 0.36 -14.47 -8.04
N CYS A 56 -0.41 -13.40 -8.30
CA CYS A 56 -1.66 -13.47 -9.07
C CYS A 56 -1.49 -14.04 -10.48
N ALA A 57 -0.30 -13.96 -11.07
CA ALA A 57 -0.03 -14.54 -12.38
C ALA A 57 0.10 -16.07 -12.34
N ARG A 58 0.45 -16.65 -11.18
CA ARG A 58 0.71 -18.08 -10.99
C ARG A 58 -0.45 -18.82 -10.31
N LEU A 59 -1.29 -18.09 -9.56
CA LEU A 59 -2.46 -18.66 -8.89
C LEU A 59 -3.54 -19.10 -9.89
N GLY A 60 -4.04 -20.33 -9.73
CA GLY A 60 -5.22 -20.82 -10.45
C GLY A 60 -6.54 -20.32 -9.83
N ARG A 61 -6.72 -20.49 -8.52
CA ARG A 61 -7.90 -20.05 -7.74
C ARG A 61 -7.49 -19.00 -6.70
N GLY A 62 -8.42 -18.15 -6.26
CA GLY A 62 -8.16 -17.10 -5.24
C GLY A 62 -7.55 -15.80 -5.79
N ARG A 63 -7.35 -15.68 -7.11
CA ARG A 63 -6.80 -14.47 -7.76
C ARG A 63 -7.62 -13.22 -7.47
N ALA A 64 -8.95 -13.32 -7.51
CA ALA A 64 -9.85 -12.20 -7.28
C ALA A 64 -9.75 -11.71 -5.83
N THR A 65 -9.78 -12.63 -4.87
CA THR A 65 -9.58 -12.35 -3.44
C THR A 65 -8.25 -11.65 -3.22
N LEU A 66 -7.15 -12.23 -3.73
CA LEU A 66 -5.82 -11.64 -3.59
C LEU A 66 -5.70 -10.22 -4.19
N LEU A 67 -6.40 -9.94 -5.30
CA LEU A 67 -6.49 -8.59 -5.87
C LEU A 67 -7.29 -7.63 -4.99
N VAL A 68 -8.36 -8.09 -4.32
CA VAL A 68 -9.10 -7.29 -3.35
C VAL A 68 -8.20 -6.93 -2.17
N GLY A 69 -7.43 -7.88 -1.63
CA GLY A 69 -6.42 -7.60 -0.59
C GLY A 69 -5.38 -6.57 -1.04
N GLY A 70 -4.87 -6.71 -2.27
CA GLY A 70 -3.95 -5.73 -2.86
C GLY A 70 -4.54 -4.33 -3.02
N LEU A 71 -5.80 -4.22 -3.47
CA LEU A 71 -6.49 -2.93 -3.59
C LEU A 71 -6.78 -2.30 -2.23
N ALA A 72 -7.13 -3.10 -1.21
CA ALA A 72 -7.31 -2.62 0.16
C ALA A 72 -6.00 -2.08 0.75
N ILE A 73 -4.89 -2.80 0.54
CA ILE A 73 -3.55 -2.31 0.89
C ILE A 73 -3.25 -1.00 0.18
N ALA A 74 -3.46 -0.92 -1.14
CA ALA A 74 -3.16 0.28 -1.92
C ALA A 74 -3.96 1.50 -1.43
N LEU A 75 -5.29 1.35 -1.27
CA LEU A 75 -6.12 2.43 -0.75
C LEU A 75 -5.71 2.83 0.67
N GLY A 76 -5.38 1.85 1.52
CA GLY A 76 -4.92 2.09 2.87
C GLY A 76 -3.60 2.86 2.92
N THR A 77 -2.63 2.50 2.08
CA THR A 77 -1.36 3.23 1.94
C THR A 77 -1.57 4.67 1.49
N ILE A 78 -2.46 4.91 0.51
CA ILE A 78 -2.77 6.28 0.05
C ILE A 78 -3.32 7.13 1.19
N LEU A 79 -4.31 6.61 1.94
CA LEU A 79 -4.93 7.34 3.04
C LEU A 79 -3.94 7.58 4.19
N PHE A 80 -3.16 6.56 4.55
CA PHE A 80 -2.20 6.66 5.65
C PHE A 80 -1.03 7.57 5.31
N SER A 81 -0.27 7.25 4.27
CA SER A 81 0.92 8.01 3.89
C SER A 81 0.57 9.41 3.39
N GLY A 82 -0.56 9.56 2.68
CA GLY A 82 -1.05 10.87 2.26
C GLY A 82 -1.37 11.78 3.45
N ASP A 83 -1.99 11.24 4.50
CA ASP A 83 -2.37 12.04 5.68
C ASP A 83 -1.14 12.47 6.48
N LEU A 84 -0.15 11.58 6.63
CA LEU A 84 1.13 11.91 7.26
C LEU A 84 1.90 12.97 6.45
N ALA A 85 1.91 12.85 5.12
CA ALA A 85 2.57 13.80 4.24
C ALA A 85 1.88 15.17 4.24
N ALA A 86 0.54 15.20 4.19
CA ALA A 86 -0.24 16.44 4.24
C ALA A 86 -0.02 17.20 5.55
N ARG A 87 -0.01 16.50 6.69
CA ARG A 87 0.30 17.12 7.99
C ARG A 87 1.72 17.65 8.04
N ALA A 88 2.68 16.90 7.52
CA ALA A 88 4.10 17.28 7.61
C ALA A 88 4.50 18.39 6.64
N LEU A 89 3.86 18.51 5.47
CA LEU A 89 4.22 19.49 4.43
C LEU A 89 3.32 20.72 4.41
N MET A 90 2.06 20.57 4.80
CA MET A 90 1.03 21.59 4.63
C MET A 90 0.33 21.95 5.94
N ASP A 91 0.64 21.26 7.06
CA ASP A 91 -0.03 21.41 8.35
C ASP A 91 -1.57 21.27 8.28
N VAL A 92 -2.06 20.47 7.33
CA VAL A 92 -3.48 20.16 7.16
C VAL A 92 -3.76 18.67 7.33
N LYS A 93 -4.99 18.36 7.73
CA LYS A 93 -5.53 16.98 7.73
C LYS A 93 -6.19 16.74 6.38
N LEU A 94 -5.97 15.58 5.76
CA LEU A 94 -6.69 15.21 4.55
C LEU A 94 -8.18 15.04 4.83
N LEU A 95 -8.49 14.12 5.76
CA LEU A 95 -9.84 13.82 6.23
C LEU A 95 -9.80 13.51 7.73
N GLY A 96 -10.96 13.53 8.39
CA GLY A 96 -11.07 13.05 9.77
C GLY A 96 -10.75 11.55 9.85
N GLY A 97 -9.61 11.20 10.47
CA GLY A 97 -9.23 9.80 10.70
C GLY A 97 -8.60 9.06 9.50
N SER A 98 -8.13 9.77 8.46
CA SER A 98 -7.53 9.13 7.27
C SER A 98 -6.39 8.17 7.61
N ALA A 99 -5.48 8.53 8.52
CA ALA A 99 -4.43 7.62 8.97
C ALA A 99 -4.97 6.36 9.69
N PRO A 100 -5.82 6.45 10.73
CA PRO A 100 -6.47 5.28 11.32
C PRO A 100 -7.20 4.38 10.31
N PHE A 101 -8.04 4.94 9.44
CA PHE A 101 -8.76 4.16 8.43
C PHE A 101 -7.81 3.52 7.41
N GLY A 102 -6.77 4.24 7.00
CA GLY A 102 -5.74 3.72 6.11
C GLY A 102 -5.01 2.53 6.73
N GLY A 103 -4.64 2.62 8.02
CA GLY A 103 -4.06 1.54 8.79
C GLY A 103 -4.94 0.28 8.83
N VAL A 104 -6.23 0.46 9.14
CA VAL A 104 -7.20 -0.65 9.18
C VAL A 104 -7.36 -1.32 7.81
N LEU A 105 -7.43 -0.54 6.72
CA LEU A 105 -7.52 -1.11 5.37
C LEU A 105 -6.27 -1.92 5.00
N MET A 106 -5.08 -1.44 5.36
CA MET A 106 -3.84 -2.21 5.17
C MET A 106 -3.87 -3.51 5.98
N ILE A 107 -4.30 -3.47 7.25
CA ILE A 107 -4.42 -4.67 8.09
C ILE A 107 -5.37 -5.69 7.44
N VAL A 108 -6.57 -5.27 7.04
CA VAL A 108 -7.56 -6.14 6.40
C VAL A 108 -7.01 -6.73 5.09
N GLY A 109 -6.34 -5.92 4.27
CA GLY A 109 -5.75 -6.41 3.03
C GLY A 109 -4.61 -7.42 3.25
N TRP A 110 -3.79 -7.24 4.28
CA TRP A 110 -2.77 -8.24 4.65
C TRP A 110 -3.38 -9.53 5.22
N LEU A 111 -4.47 -9.44 5.98
CA LEU A 111 -5.21 -10.62 6.45
C LEU A 111 -5.83 -11.40 5.29
N ASP A 112 -6.31 -10.70 4.26
CA ASP A 112 -6.80 -11.33 3.02
C ASP A 112 -5.67 -12.08 2.29
N VAL A 113 -4.49 -11.46 2.13
CA VAL A 113 -3.30 -12.10 1.56
C VAL A 113 -2.93 -13.37 2.34
N ALA A 114 -2.93 -13.30 3.68
CA ALA A 114 -2.67 -14.45 4.54
C ALA A 114 -3.71 -15.57 4.35
N ALA A 115 -4.99 -15.22 4.28
CA ALA A 115 -6.07 -16.18 4.05
C ALA A 115 -5.92 -16.88 2.70
N VAL A 116 -5.58 -16.16 1.62
CA VAL A 116 -5.32 -16.76 0.30
C VAL A 116 -4.16 -17.75 0.37
N GLY A 117 -3.06 -17.39 1.04
CA GLY A 117 -1.90 -18.28 1.21
C GLY A 117 -2.25 -19.57 1.98
N LEU A 118 -2.95 -19.44 3.11
CA LEU A 118 -3.39 -20.59 3.91
C LEU A 118 -4.34 -21.51 3.12
N LEU A 119 -5.32 -20.93 2.42
CA LEU A 119 -6.29 -21.69 1.64
C LEU A 119 -5.69 -22.34 0.39
N ALA A 120 -4.57 -21.82 -0.12
CA ALA A 120 -3.81 -22.46 -1.19
C ALA A 120 -3.04 -23.68 -0.67
N ALA A 121 -2.38 -23.55 0.48
CA ALA A 121 -1.59 -24.63 1.09
C ALA A 121 -2.44 -25.85 1.51
N LEU A 122 -3.69 -25.64 1.95
CA LEU A 122 -4.60 -26.74 2.32
C LEU A 122 -5.11 -27.56 1.14
N LYS A 123 -4.79 -27.17 -0.09
CA LYS A 123 -5.27 -27.81 -1.33
C LYS A 123 -4.17 -28.51 -2.12
N GLU A 124 -2.94 -28.46 -1.63
CA GLU A 124 -1.81 -29.29 -2.09
C GLU A 124 -1.78 -30.61 -1.30
#